data_AF-A0A4Y2DVN6-F1
#
_entry.id   AF-A0A4Y2DVN6-F1
#
_cell.length_a   1.000
_cell.length_b   1.000
_cell.length_c   1.000
_cell.angle_alpha   90.00
_cell.angle_beta   90.00
_cell.angle_gamma   90.00
#
_symmetry.space_group_name_H-M   'P 1'
#
loop_
_entity.id
_entity.type
_entity.pdbx_description
1 polymer ?
#
loop_
_entity_poly.entity_id
_entity_poly.type
_entity_poly.pdbx_seq_one_letter_code
_entity_poly.pdbx_strand_id
1 'polypeptide(L)'
;MADSMVNSIAFSKLNGDNWKFNMEMLLCYEGLFGFIEGTELEPTGDKVSEKDKIEFRRRKQKAISTIVMGINEEQQNLIIGLKDAKQMWDILRETFEPVSRARIAHLRAEFMQVK
;
A
#
# COMPACT_ATOMS: atom_id res chain seq x y z
N MET A 1 -19.65 -8.68 -25.76
CA MET A 1 -18.86 -9.83 -25.28
C MET A 1 -17.43 -9.38 -25.04
N ALA A 2 -17.16 -8.95 -23.81
CA ALA A 2 -15.87 -8.99 -23.14
C ALA A 2 -16.21 -8.87 -21.65
N ASP A 3 -16.92 -9.89 -21.16
CA ASP A 3 -16.90 -10.24 -19.75
C ASP A 3 -15.44 -10.57 -19.44
N SER A 4 -14.74 -9.66 -18.77
CA SER A 4 -13.57 -10.02 -18.01
C SER A 4 -13.79 -9.41 -16.65
N MET A 5 -14.43 -10.25 -15.84
CA MET A 5 -14.44 -10.21 -14.39
C MET A 5 -13.42 -9.22 -13.86
N VAL A 6 -13.89 -8.07 -13.38
CA VAL A 6 -13.28 -7.51 -12.18
C VAL A 6 -13.51 -8.59 -11.14
N ASN A 7 -12.64 -9.60 -11.14
CA ASN A 7 -12.36 -10.39 -9.97
C ASN A 7 -11.88 -9.34 -8.98
N SER A 8 -12.85 -8.78 -8.25
CA SER A 8 -12.64 -8.27 -6.92
C SER A 8 -11.87 -9.38 -6.26
N ILE A 9 -10.54 -9.25 -6.23
CA ILE A 9 -9.75 -10.04 -5.32
C ILE A 9 -10.25 -9.50 -3.98
N ALA A 10 -11.28 -10.16 -3.47
CA ALA A 10 -11.69 -10.05 -2.09
C ALA A 10 -10.55 -10.68 -1.32
N PHE A 11 -9.43 -9.96 -1.22
CA PHE A 11 -8.54 -10.11 -0.09
C PHE A 11 -9.47 -9.87 1.08
N SER A 12 -9.79 -10.92 1.83
CA SER A 12 -10.42 -10.76 3.13
C SER A 12 -9.68 -9.61 3.79
N LYS A 13 -10.39 -8.50 4.09
CA LYS A 13 -9.86 -7.27 4.73
C LYS A 13 -8.60 -7.65 5.48
N LEU A 14 -7.45 -7.05 5.15
CA LEU A 14 -6.12 -7.51 5.56
C LEU A 14 -5.99 -7.64 7.09
N ASN A 15 -6.57 -8.71 7.63
CA ASN A 15 -6.73 -9.00 9.03
C ASN A 15 -5.80 -10.18 9.28
N GLY A 16 -4.56 -9.85 9.59
CA GLY A 16 -3.49 -10.80 9.86
C GLY A 16 -2.11 -10.15 9.76
N ASP A 17 -1.09 -10.83 10.28
CA ASP A 17 0.30 -10.35 10.29
C ASP A 17 0.88 -10.09 8.88
N ASN A 18 0.25 -10.61 7.82
CA ASN A 18 0.73 -10.53 6.43
C ASN A 18 0.12 -9.39 5.60
N TRP A 19 -0.59 -8.43 6.22
CA TRP A 19 -1.27 -7.36 5.50
C TRP A 19 -0.36 -6.58 4.54
N LYS A 20 0.85 -6.26 5.02
CA LYS A 20 1.86 -5.48 4.31
C LYS A 20 2.31 -6.22 3.05
N PHE A 21 2.70 -7.48 3.20
CA PHE A 21 3.17 -8.33 2.09
C PHE A 21 2.11 -8.47 1.00
N ASN A 22 0.86 -8.74 1.37
CA ASN A 22 -0.22 -8.88 0.40
C ASN A 22 -0.48 -7.58 -0.38
N MET A 23 -0.47 -6.43 0.29
CA MET A 23 -0.64 -5.13 -0.37
C MET A 23 0.54 -4.80 -1.30
N GLU A 24 1.78 -5.04 -0.85
CA GLU A 24 2.99 -4.89 -1.68
C GLU A 24 2.88 -5.75 -2.94
N MET A 25 2.42 -7.00 -2.82
CA MET A 25 2.29 -7.90 -3.96
C MET A 25 1.20 -7.49 -4.94
N LEU A 26 0.08 -6.96 -4.45
CA LEU A 26 -0.96 -6.39 -5.31
C LEU A 26 -0.46 -5.17 -6.08
N LEU A 27 0.23 -4.25 -5.40
CA LEU A 27 0.80 -3.06 -6.04
C LEU A 27 1.90 -3.41 -7.05
N CYS A 28 2.71 -4.43 -6.78
CA CYS A 28 3.68 -4.98 -7.73
C CYS A 28 2.98 -5.56 -8.97
N TYR A 29 1.97 -6.42 -8.78
CA TYR A 29 1.22 -7.04 -9.87
C TYR A 29 0.56 -6.00 -10.79
N GLU A 30 0.03 -4.91 -10.21
CA GLU A 30 -0.61 -3.82 -10.95
C GLU A 30 0.38 -2.80 -11.54
N GLY A 31 1.69 -2.96 -11.32
CA GLY A 31 2.71 -2.01 -11.77
C GLY A 31 2.59 -0.64 -11.09
N LEU A 32 2.18 -0.60 -9.81
CA LEU A 32 1.95 0.61 -9.02
C LEU A 32 2.93 0.76 -7.85
N PHE A 33 3.83 -0.21 -7.65
CA PHE A 33 4.76 -0.24 -6.52
C PHE A 33 5.60 1.03 -6.38
N GLY A 34 6.05 1.62 -7.50
CA GLY A 34 6.86 2.84 -7.45
C GLY A 34 6.15 4.06 -6.84
N PHE A 35 4.81 4.08 -6.77
CA PHE A 35 4.08 5.14 -6.07
C PHE A 35 4.22 5.04 -4.54
N ILE A 36 4.35 3.84 -3.97
CA ILE A 36 4.59 3.64 -2.53
C ILE A 36 6.07 3.66 -2.17
N GLU A 37 6.97 3.63 -3.16
CA GLU A 37 8.39 3.92 -2.97
C GLU A 37 8.72 5.41 -3.16
N GLY A 38 7.83 6.17 -3.83
CA GLY A 38 8.09 7.56 -4.22
C GLY A 38 9.03 7.69 -5.42
N THR A 39 9.22 6.61 -6.18
CA THR A 39 10.05 6.55 -7.39
C THR A 39 9.29 6.92 -8.65
N GLU A 40 7.95 6.84 -8.63
CA GLU A 40 7.08 7.34 -9.71
C GLU A 40 6.92 8.86 -9.61
N LEU A 41 7.65 9.57 -10.46
CA LEU A 41 7.64 11.03 -10.51
C LEU A 41 6.69 11.54 -11.58
N GLU A 42 6.08 12.69 -11.32
CA GLU A 42 5.23 13.35 -12.32
C GLU A 42 6.07 13.64 -13.58
N PRO A 43 5.60 13.27 -14.78
CA PRO A 43 6.36 13.47 -16.00
C PRO A 43 6.54 14.97 -16.24
N THR A 44 7.81 15.39 -16.37
CA THR A 44 8.20 16.79 -16.60
C THR A 44 9.05 16.93 -17.87
N GLY A 45 9.01 18.12 -18.48
CA GLY A 45 9.82 18.47 -19.66
C GLY A 45 9.02 18.71 -20.94
N ASP A 46 9.67 19.32 -21.93
CA ASP A 46 9.04 19.82 -23.16
C ASP A 46 8.46 18.72 -24.08
N LYS A 47 8.90 17.47 -23.90
CA LYS A 47 8.46 16.31 -24.69
C LYS A 47 7.32 15.52 -24.05
N VAL A 48 6.87 15.92 -22.85
CA VAL A 48 5.77 15.23 -22.15
C VAL A 48 4.45 15.59 -22.81
N SER A 49 3.75 14.57 -23.29
CA SER A 49 2.42 14.76 -23.86
C SER A 49 1.36 14.89 -22.76
N GLU A 50 0.22 15.50 -23.10
CA GLU A 50 -0.94 15.49 -22.19
C GLU A 50 -1.43 14.06 -21.90
N LYS A 51 -1.25 13.14 -22.83
CA LYS A 51 -1.57 11.71 -22.63
C LYS A 51 -0.73 11.12 -21.50
N ASP A 52 0.57 11.43 -21.44
CA ASP A 52 1.46 10.93 -20.38
C ASP A 52 1.04 11.47 -19.00
N LYS A 53 0.67 12.75 -18.92
CA LYS A 53 0.16 13.35 -17.68
C LYS A 53 -1.18 12.74 -17.24
N ILE A 54 -2.09 12.48 -18.18
CA ILE A 54 -3.36 11.81 -17.91
C ILE A 54 -3.12 10.39 -17.40
N GLU A 55 -2.23 9.64 -18.05
CA GLU A 55 -1.89 8.29 -17.66
C GLU A 55 -1.23 8.24 -16.28
N PHE A 56 -0.30 9.16 -15.99
CA PHE A 56 0.30 9.30 -14.66
C PHE A 56 -0.76 9.55 -13.59
N ARG A 57 -1.66 10.53 -13.79
CA ARG A 57 -2.76 10.81 -12.85
C ARG A 57 -3.66 9.60 -12.64
N ARG A 58 -3.97 8.84 -13.70
CA ARG A 58 -4.77 7.62 -13.62
C ARG A 58 -4.08 6.55 -12.80
N ARG A 59 -2.77 6.31 -13.02
CA ARG A 59 -1.99 5.34 -12.25
C ARG A 59 -1.86 5.76 -10.77
N LYS A 60 -1.63 7.06 -10.50
CA LYS A 60 -1.61 7.62 -9.14
C LYS A 60 -2.92 7.39 -8.41
N GLN A 61 -4.06 7.71 -9.04
CA GLN A 61 -5.39 7.47 -8.48
C GLN A 61 -5.63 5.98 -8.22
N LYS A 62 -5.23 5.11 -9.17
CA LYS A 62 -5.33 3.67 -9.01
C LYS A 62 -4.54 3.16 -7.80
N ALA A 63 -3.29 3.63 -7.61
CA ALA A 63 -2.48 3.25 -6.45
C ALA A 63 -3.16 3.64 -5.12
N ILE A 64 -3.67 4.87 -5.03
CA ILE A 64 -4.41 5.36 -3.85
C ILE A 64 -5.65 4.49 -3.59
N SER A 65 -6.47 4.24 -4.62
CA SER A 65 -7.67 3.41 -4.49
C SER A 65 -7.34 1.98 -4.08
N THR A 66 -6.28 1.38 -4.64
CA THR A 66 -5.81 0.04 -4.25
C THR A 66 -5.44 -0.03 -2.77
N ILE A 67 -4.70 0.96 -2.25
CA ILE A 67 -4.35 1.03 -0.83
C ILE A 67 -5.60 1.10 0.03
N VAL A 68 -6.52 2.03 -0.28
CA VAL A 68 -7.75 2.25 0.52
C VAL A 68 -8.66 1.01 0.49
N MET A 69 -8.78 0.34 -0.65
CA MET A 69 -9.64 -0.84 -0.81
C MET A 69 -9.06 -2.11 -0.16
N GLY A 70 -7.74 -2.21 -0.01
CA GLY A 70 -7.13 -3.39 0.62
C GLY A 70 -7.14 -3.34 2.15
N ILE A 71 -7.31 -2.18 2.77
CA ILE A 71 -7.31 -2.02 4.23
C ILE A 71 -8.73 -2.01 4.82
N ASN A 72 -8.85 -2.20 6.14
CA ASN A 72 -10.14 -2.12 6.84
C ASN A 72 -10.53 -0.66 7.17
N GLU A 73 -11.77 -0.45 7.61
CA GLU A 73 -12.33 0.89 7.88
C GLU A 73 -11.60 1.66 8.99
N GLU A 74 -11.13 0.97 10.03
CA GLU A 74 -10.33 1.58 11.09
C GLU A 74 -9.00 2.12 10.55
N GLN A 75 -8.35 1.35 9.67
CA GLN A 75 -7.13 1.76 8.97
C GLN A 75 -7.39 2.90 7.98
N GLN A 76 -8.55 2.91 7.31
CA GLN A 76 -8.93 4.00 6.39
C GLN A 76 -9.00 5.35 7.10
N ASN A 77 -9.50 5.39 8.34
CA ASN A 77 -9.60 6.62 9.12
C ASN A 77 -8.25 7.32 9.35
N LEU A 78 -7.14 6.57 9.35
CA LEU A 78 -5.78 7.13 9.51
C LEU A 78 -5.29 7.88 8.28
N ILE A 79 -5.83 7.56 7.10
CA ILE A 79 -5.33 8.05 5.81
C ILE A 79 -6.38 8.83 5.02
N ILE A 80 -7.58 9.03 5.57
CA ILE A 80 -8.63 9.84 4.97
C ILE A 80 -8.11 11.27 4.69
N GLY A 81 -8.39 11.77 3.49
CA GLY A 81 -7.99 13.10 3.06
C GLY A 81 -6.57 13.18 2.46
N LEU A 82 -5.74 12.15 2.62
CA LEU A 82 -4.44 12.08 1.96
C LEU A 82 -4.59 11.83 0.46
N LYS A 83 -3.69 12.43 -0.33
CA LYS A 83 -3.71 12.37 -1.80
C LYS A 83 -2.42 11.83 -2.38
N ASP A 84 -1.57 11.28 -1.53
CA ASP A 84 -0.26 10.77 -1.89
C ASP A 84 -0.09 9.35 -1.39
N ALA A 85 0.17 8.42 -2.31
CA ALA A 85 0.24 6.99 -2.01
C ALA A 85 1.42 6.67 -1.09
N LYS A 86 2.56 7.37 -1.23
CA LYS A 86 3.73 7.19 -0.37
C LYS A 86 3.40 7.59 1.06
N GLN A 87 2.79 8.76 1.23
CA GLN A 87 2.37 9.24 2.56
C GLN A 87 1.37 8.29 3.22
N MET A 88 0.36 7.82 2.48
CA MET A 88 -0.60 6.83 2.98
C MET A 88 0.09 5.54 3.41
N TRP A 89 1.02 5.05 2.58
CA TRP A 89 1.78 3.84 2.86
C TRP A 89 2.66 3.97 4.11
N ASP A 90 3.36 5.09 4.26
CA ASP A 90 4.23 5.34 5.41
C ASP A 90 3.45 5.40 6.72
N ILE A 91 2.31 6.09 6.76
CA ILE A 91 1.45 6.14 7.96
C ILE A 91 0.94 4.76 8.35
N LEU A 92 0.51 3.95 7.38
CA LEU A 92 0.07 2.58 7.63
C LEU A 92 1.22 1.74 8.20
N ARG A 93 2.41 1.85 7.62
CA ARG A 93 3.59 1.15 8.12
C ARG A 93 3.99 1.61 9.52
N GLU A 94 4.10 2.90 9.77
CA GLU A 94 4.48 3.44 11.09
C GLU A 94 3.48 3.03 12.18
N THR A 95 2.19 2.91 11.83
CA THR A 95 1.14 2.55 12.78
C THR A 95 1.08 1.03 13.04
N PHE A 96 1.22 0.19 12.01
CA PHE A 96 0.95 -1.25 12.10
C PHE A 96 2.17 -2.15 11.93
N GLU A 97 3.28 -1.65 11.39
CA GLU A 97 4.55 -2.38 11.43
C GLU A 97 5.01 -2.39 12.88
N PRO A 98 5.31 -3.56 13.47
CA PRO A 98 5.68 -3.65 14.88
C PRO A 98 6.98 -2.88 15.13
N VAL A 99 6.87 -1.63 15.59
CA VAL A 99 8.01 -0.82 16.07
C VAL A 99 8.43 -1.42 17.40
N SER A 100 9.34 -2.37 17.35
CA SER A 100 9.38 -3.31 18.46
C SER A 100 10.74 -3.57 19.03
N ARG A 101 11.44 -2.53 19.46
CA ARG A 101 12.39 -2.78 20.57
C ARG A 101 11.68 -3.47 21.74
N ALA A 102 10.40 -3.17 21.98
CA ALA A 102 9.55 -3.82 22.99
C ALA A 102 9.10 -5.26 22.61
N ARG A 103 8.54 -5.52 21.41
CA ARG A 103 8.18 -6.89 20.96
C ARG A 103 9.42 -7.75 20.70
N ILE A 104 10.51 -7.21 20.13
CA ILE A 104 11.81 -7.90 20.04
C ILE A 104 12.33 -8.22 21.45
N ALA A 105 12.26 -7.29 22.41
CA ALA A 105 12.66 -7.58 23.80
C ALA A 105 11.76 -8.64 24.45
N HIS A 106 10.45 -8.57 24.22
CA HIS A 106 9.47 -9.54 24.72
C HIS A 106 9.71 -10.94 24.12
N LEU A 107 9.86 -11.05 22.80
CA LEU A 107 10.18 -12.31 22.11
C LEU A 107 11.53 -12.88 22.55
N ARG A 108 12.55 -12.03 22.79
CA ARG A 108 13.83 -12.46 23.38
C ARG A 108 13.66 -12.98 24.80
N ALA A 109 12.82 -12.34 25.61
CA ALA A 109 12.55 -12.76 26.98
C ALA A 109 11.81 -14.11 27.02
N GLU A 110 10.83 -14.34 26.13
CA GLU A 110 10.15 -15.63 26.01
C GLU A 110 11.09 -16.74 25.54
N PHE A 111 11.93 -16.49 24.54
CA PHE A 111 12.90 -17.48 24.05
C PHE A 111 13.88 -17.94 25.14
N MET A 112 14.30 -17.04 26.04
CA MET A 112 15.19 -17.36 27.16
C MET A 112 14.49 -18.11 28.31
N GLN A 113 13.15 -18.14 28.34
CA GLN A 113 12.37 -18.82 29.39
C GLN A 113 11.99 -20.25 29.03
N VAL A 114 12.06 -20.64 27.75
CA VAL A 114 11.84 -22.02 27.32
C VAL A 114 13.17 -22.77 27.44
N LYS A 115 13.28 -23.60 28.49
CA LYS A 115 14.39 -24.55 28.75
C LYS A 115 14.32 -25.77 27.85
#